data_AF-A0A9X6SRV1-F1
#
_entry.id   AF-A0A9X6SRV1-F1
#
_cell.length_a   1.000
_cell.length_b   1.000
_cell.length_c   1.000
_cell.angle_alpha   90.00
_cell.angle_beta   90.00
_cell.angle_gamma   90.00
#
_symmetry.space_group_name_H-M   'P 1'
#
loop_
_entity.id
_entity.type
_entity.pdbx_description
1 polymer ?
#
loop_
_entity_poly.entity_id
_entity_poly.type
_entity_poly.pdbx_seq_one_letter_code
_entity_poly.pdbx_strand_id
1 'polypeptide(L)'
;PVAQKMVFQLIREKIRMAEGFKLAGVRNAYNFGMSLLLYLNIEGVKELSYLFKESYQNVKEKVKEEHENPSIENDKEFYILAGQLAYYLMYQSKAKHRSIGMFEEIVNVNNGANIKTKLRELLKHYSHAISINNFKLLKATNILLDYEIEGRMSNIDSEALLYGITSENLFLEKKSKEENDSEDRKTEDDEQ
;
A
#
# COMPACT_ATOMS: atom_id res chain seq x y z
N PRO A 1 -14.57 -18.95 -7.70
CA PRO A 1 -14.95 -18.81 -6.26
C PRO A 1 -14.03 -19.54 -5.26
N VAL A 2 -13.83 -20.87 -5.36
CA VAL A 2 -13.01 -21.63 -4.38
C VAL A 2 -11.51 -21.48 -4.64
N ALA A 3 -11.08 -21.60 -5.90
CA ALA A 3 -9.67 -21.44 -6.29
C ALA A 3 -9.12 -20.05 -5.91
N GLN A 4 -9.90 -18.98 -6.15
CA GLN A 4 -9.55 -17.62 -5.75
C GLN A 4 -9.34 -17.51 -4.23
N LYS A 5 -10.30 -18.00 -3.43
CA LYS A 5 -10.18 -18.02 -1.96
C LYS A 5 -8.94 -18.79 -1.50
N MET A 6 -8.64 -19.95 -2.11
CA MET A 6 -7.46 -20.74 -1.78
C MET A 6 -6.16 -19.99 -2.09
N VAL A 7 -6.08 -19.29 -3.22
CA VAL A 7 -4.91 -18.49 -3.57
C VAL A 7 -4.70 -17.35 -2.59
N PHE A 8 -5.75 -16.60 -2.25
CA PHE A 8 -5.63 -15.51 -1.27
C PHE A 8 -5.33 -16.02 0.14
N GLN A 9 -5.89 -17.16 0.55
CA GLN A 9 -5.50 -17.83 1.80
C GLN A 9 -4.03 -18.24 1.79
N LEU A 10 -3.53 -18.82 0.70
CA LEU A 10 -2.13 -19.20 0.57
C LEU A 10 -1.22 -17.98 0.71
N ILE A 11 -1.58 -16.83 0.10
CA ILE A 11 -0.78 -15.61 0.22
C ILE A 11 -0.80 -15.08 1.66
N ARG A 12 -1.95 -15.10 2.35
CA ARG A 12 -2.04 -14.74 3.77
C ARG A 12 -1.21 -15.67 4.66
N GLU A 13 -1.26 -16.97 4.42
CA GLU A 13 -0.43 -17.94 5.16
C GLU A 13 1.06 -17.74 4.87
N LYS A 14 1.44 -17.35 3.64
CA LYS A 14 2.83 -16.97 3.33
C LYS A 14 3.26 -15.69 4.05
N ILE A 15 2.36 -14.72 4.23
CA ILE A 15 2.62 -13.53 5.08
C ILE A 15 2.88 -13.97 6.52
N ARG A 16 2.04 -14.87 7.05
CA ARG A 16 2.15 -15.40 8.41
C ARG A 16 3.41 -16.23 8.64
N MET A 17 3.77 -17.10 7.70
CA MET A 17 4.91 -18.02 7.82
C MET A 17 6.26 -17.41 7.42
N ALA A 18 6.29 -16.15 6.98
CA ALA A 18 7.52 -15.54 6.50
C ALA A 18 8.44 -15.11 7.66
N GLU A 19 9.54 -15.85 7.83
CA GLU A 19 10.65 -15.46 8.69
C GLU A 19 11.52 -14.39 8.01
N GLY A 20 11.63 -13.23 8.64
CA GLY A 20 12.35 -12.07 8.08
C GLY A 20 11.54 -11.28 7.04
N PHE A 21 12.02 -10.09 6.68
CA PHE A 21 11.37 -9.20 5.72
C PHE A 21 11.79 -9.59 4.31
N LYS A 22 11.22 -10.70 3.82
CA LYS A 22 11.36 -11.11 2.42
C LYS A 22 10.11 -10.73 1.65
N LEU A 23 9.86 -9.43 1.53
CA LEU A 23 8.69 -8.91 0.82
C LEU A 23 8.63 -9.39 -0.64
N ALA A 24 9.79 -9.60 -1.27
CA ALA A 24 9.88 -10.23 -2.58
C ALA A 24 9.18 -11.59 -2.63
N GLY A 25 9.24 -12.39 -1.55
CA GLY A 25 8.55 -13.68 -1.47
C GLY A 25 7.03 -13.54 -1.46
N VAL A 26 6.50 -12.54 -0.75
CA VAL A 26 5.05 -12.26 -0.71
C VAL A 26 4.55 -11.72 -2.05
N ARG A 27 5.29 -10.77 -2.64
CA ARG A 27 5.00 -10.26 -3.98
C ARG A 27 5.03 -11.37 -5.03
N ASN A 28 6.01 -12.27 -4.96
CA ASN A 28 6.09 -13.42 -5.87
C ASN A 28 4.92 -14.38 -5.65
N ALA A 29 4.52 -14.66 -4.41
CA ALA A 29 3.36 -15.50 -4.11
C ALA A 29 2.07 -14.88 -4.66
N TYR A 30 1.88 -13.56 -4.51
CA TYR A 30 0.76 -12.84 -5.08
C TYR A 30 0.73 -12.92 -6.60
N ASN A 31 1.85 -12.56 -7.25
CA ASN A 31 1.97 -12.57 -8.71
C ASN A 31 1.74 -13.96 -9.31
N PHE A 32 2.32 -14.99 -8.68
CA PHE A 32 2.13 -16.38 -9.07
C PHE A 32 0.66 -16.80 -8.92
N GLY A 33 0.07 -16.50 -7.76
CA GLY A 33 -1.34 -16.81 -7.47
C GLY A 33 -2.29 -16.18 -8.49
N MET A 34 -2.13 -14.89 -8.77
CA MET A 34 -2.95 -14.18 -9.76
C MET A 34 -2.73 -14.73 -11.17
N SER A 35 -1.48 -14.96 -11.58
CA SER A 35 -1.18 -15.55 -12.89
C SER A 35 -1.81 -16.93 -13.07
N LEU A 36 -1.79 -17.77 -12.01
CA LEU A 36 -2.42 -19.08 -12.03
C LEU A 36 -3.95 -18.98 -12.16
N LEU A 37 -4.59 -18.09 -11.40
CA LEU A 37 -6.05 -17.89 -11.48
C LEU A 37 -6.48 -17.40 -12.87
N LEU A 38 -5.70 -16.50 -13.47
CA LEU A 38 -5.93 -16.03 -14.84
C LEU A 38 -5.73 -17.16 -15.86
N TYR A 39 -4.67 -17.95 -15.72
CA TYR A 39 -4.41 -19.11 -16.58
C TYR A 39 -5.55 -20.13 -16.55
N LEU A 40 -6.13 -20.36 -15.36
CA LEU A 40 -7.28 -21.26 -15.15
C LEU A 40 -8.62 -20.65 -15.58
N ASN A 41 -8.64 -19.42 -16.10
CA ASN A 41 -9.85 -18.67 -16.49
C ASN A 41 -10.92 -18.66 -15.39
N ILE A 42 -10.52 -18.45 -14.13
CA ILE A 42 -11.48 -18.33 -13.04
C ILE A 42 -12.32 -17.08 -13.26
N GLU A 43 -13.63 -17.26 -13.34
CA GLU A 43 -14.62 -16.20 -13.54
C GLU A 43 -14.43 -15.05 -12.54
N GLY A 44 -14.48 -13.80 -13.04
CA GLY A 44 -14.36 -12.58 -12.25
C GLY A 44 -12.92 -12.17 -11.90
N VAL A 45 -11.92 -13.03 -12.08
CA VAL A 45 -10.52 -12.72 -11.70
C VAL A 45 -9.90 -11.68 -12.62
N LYS A 46 -10.25 -11.68 -13.92
CA LYS A 46 -9.73 -10.71 -14.87
C LYS A 46 -10.26 -9.31 -14.57
N GLU A 47 -11.57 -9.22 -14.33
CA GLU A 47 -12.28 -8.00 -13.95
C GLU A 47 -11.73 -7.45 -12.62
N LEU A 48 -11.55 -8.32 -11.64
CA LEU A 48 -10.95 -7.96 -10.36
C LEU A 48 -9.51 -7.45 -10.51
N SER A 49 -8.69 -8.11 -11.33
CA SER A 49 -7.32 -7.67 -11.58
C SER A 49 -7.27 -6.31 -12.29
N TYR A 50 -8.23 -6.02 -13.18
CA TYR A 50 -8.36 -4.72 -13.81
C TYR A 50 -8.76 -3.66 -12.78
N LEU A 51 -9.79 -3.94 -11.99
CA LEU A 51 -10.26 -3.06 -10.92
C LEU A 51 -9.14 -2.64 -9.97
N PHE A 52 -8.34 -3.59 -9.48
CA PHE A 52 -7.23 -3.27 -8.56
C PHE A 52 -6.13 -2.46 -9.23
N LYS A 53 -5.83 -2.72 -10.51
CA LYS A 53 -4.84 -1.92 -11.26
C LYS A 53 -5.33 -0.48 -11.45
N GLU A 54 -6.58 -0.31 -11.84
CA GLU A 54 -7.22 0.99 -12.02
C GLU A 54 -7.25 1.78 -10.71
N SER A 55 -7.78 1.19 -9.62
CA SER A 55 -7.78 1.85 -8.30
C SER A 55 -6.38 2.21 -7.81
N TYR A 56 -5.37 1.39 -8.10
CA TYR A 56 -3.98 1.72 -7.76
C TYR A 56 -3.43 2.89 -8.58
N GLN A 57 -3.74 2.99 -9.87
CA GLN A 57 -3.35 4.16 -10.66
C GLN A 57 -4.02 5.42 -10.16
N ASN A 58 -5.32 5.37 -9.84
CA ASN A 58 -6.02 6.51 -9.24
C ASN A 58 -5.36 6.95 -7.93
N VAL A 59 -5.04 6.01 -7.03
CA VAL A 59 -4.31 6.31 -5.79
C VAL A 59 -2.94 6.91 -6.10
N LYS A 60 -2.21 6.37 -7.07
CA LYS A 60 -0.89 6.87 -7.47
C LYS A 60 -0.95 8.31 -7.96
N GLU A 61 -1.93 8.64 -8.80
CA GLU A 61 -2.17 10.00 -9.29
C GLU A 61 -2.51 10.95 -8.15
N LYS A 62 -3.48 10.59 -7.29
CA LYS A 62 -3.90 11.38 -6.12
C LYS A 62 -2.77 11.67 -5.14
N VAL A 63 -1.87 10.72 -4.94
CA VAL A 63 -0.74 10.85 -4.01
C VAL A 63 0.43 11.65 -4.64
N LYS A 64 0.51 11.77 -5.97
CA LYS A 64 1.48 12.67 -6.62
C LYS A 64 1.10 14.14 -6.36
N GLU A 65 2.12 15.00 -6.43
CA GLU A 65 2.02 16.41 -6.01
C GLU A 65 1.12 17.27 -6.92
N GLU A 66 0.75 16.77 -8.10
CA GLU A 66 0.06 17.52 -9.15
C GLU A 66 -1.44 17.81 -8.91
N HIS A 67 -2.09 17.14 -7.94
CA HIS A 67 -3.52 17.36 -7.66
C HIS A 67 -3.76 18.26 -6.45
N GLU A 68 -4.46 19.38 -6.67
CA GLU A 68 -5.09 20.17 -5.62
C GLU A 68 -6.24 19.35 -4.99
N ASN A 69 -6.19 19.13 -3.68
CA ASN A 69 -7.24 18.48 -2.87
C ASN A 69 -7.73 17.09 -3.37
N PRO A 70 -6.86 16.08 -3.52
CA PRO A 70 -7.31 14.76 -3.90
C PRO A 70 -8.11 14.10 -2.78
N SER A 71 -9.08 13.26 -3.13
CA SER A 71 -9.88 12.48 -2.19
C SER A 71 -10.00 11.02 -2.63
N ILE A 72 -10.12 10.11 -1.68
CA ILE A 72 -10.46 8.71 -1.97
C ILE A 72 -11.92 8.64 -2.39
N GLU A 73 -12.20 7.94 -3.48
CA GLU A 73 -13.55 7.87 -4.04
C GLU A 73 -14.30 6.59 -3.65
N ASN A 74 -13.56 5.54 -3.29
CA ASN A 74 -14.14 4.23 -3.01
C ASN A 74 -13.28 3.41 -2.04
N ASP A 75 -13.89 2.38 -1.47
CA ASP A 75 -13.23 1.47 -0.53
C ASP A 75 -11.97 0.80 -1.11
N LYS A 76 -11.92 0.50 -2.41
CA LYS A 76 -10.75 -0.20 -3.00
C LYS A 76 -9.53 0.70 -2.99
N GLU A 77 -9.71 1.97 -3.37
CA GLU A 77 -8.67 2.99 -3.23
C GLU A 77 -8.23 3.15 -1.76
N PHE A 78 -9.19 3.19 -0.82
CA PHE A 78 -8.89 3.24 0.61
C PHE A 78 -8.00 2.07 1.05
N TYR A 79 -8.39 0.83 0.76
CA TYR A 79 -7.67 -0.36 1.20
C TYR A 79 -6.32 -0.50 0.48
N ILE A 80 -6.21 -0.13 -0.79
CA ILE A 80 -4.94 -0.11 -1.51
C ILE A 80 -3.98 0.92 -0.89
N LEU A 81 -4.44 2.14 -0.64
CA LEU A 81 -3.63 3.18 0.01
C LEU A 81 -3.24 2.78 1.43
N ALA A 82 -4.13 2.13 2.18
CA ALA A 82 -3.83 1.58 3.49
C ALA A 82 -2.68 0.56 3.43
N GLY A 83 -2.70 -0.35 2.45
CA GLY A 83 -1.64 -1.34 2.24
C GLY A 83 -0.30 -0.71 1.88
N GLN A 84 -0.34 0.34 1.05
CA GLN A 84 0.84 1.13 0.67
C GLN A 84 1.48 1.86 1.85
N LEU A 85 0.66 2.50 2.70
CA LEU A 85 1.13 3.14 3.94
C LEU A 85 1.68 2.11 4.92
N ALA A 86 0.96 1.00 5.14
CA ALA A 86 1.39 -0.09 6.01
C ALA A 86 2.79 -0.59 5.61
N TYR A 87 3.00 -0.82 4.32
CA TYR A 87 4.30 -1.24 3.82
C TYR A 87 5.36 -0.17 4.10
N TYR A 88 5.15 1.07 3.68
CA TYR A 88 6.14 2.11 3.91
C TYR A 88 6.53 2.26 5.39
N LEU A 89 5.54 2.27 6.29
CA LEU A 89 5.78 2.39 7.73
C LEU A 89 6.61 1.21 8.27
N MET A 90 6.30 -0.02 7.87
CA MET A 90 7.08 -1.19 8.28
C MET A 90 8.48 -1.21 7.67
N TYR A 91 8.65 -0.62 6.48
CA TYR A 91 9.96 -0.45 5.88
C TYR A 91 10.89 0.44 6.73
N GLN A 92 10.33 1.34 7.55
CA GLN A 92 11.11 2.18 8.47
C GLN A 92 11.63 1.47 9.71
N SER A 93 11.15 0.25 9.98
CA SER A 93 11.59 -0.51 11.16
C SER A 93 13.10 -0.77 11.13
N LYS A 94 13.81 -0.36 12.20
CA LYS A 94 15.24 -0.67 12.39
C LYS A 94 15.47 -2.01 13.11
N ALA A 95 14.42 -2.81 13.33
CA ALA A 95 14.54 -4.10 13.99
C ALA A 95 15.53 -5.01 13.23
N LYS A 96 16.42 -5.67 13.98
CA LYS A 96 17.39 -6.64 13.44
C LYS A 96 16.70 -7.80 12.71
N HIS A 97 15.48 -8.12 13.14
CA HIS A 97 14.56 -9.05 12.48
C HIS A 97 13.27 -8.31 12.14
N ARG A 98 13.24 -7.64 10.98
CA ARG A 98 11.97 -7.21 10.37
C ARG A 98 11.26 -8.47 9.92
N SER A 99 10.02 -8.75 10.34
CA SER A 99 9.26 -9.91 9.85
C SER A 99 8.02 -9.44 9.12
N ILE A 100 7.58 -10.22 8.13
CA ILE A 100 6.31 -9.96 7.46
C ILE A 100 5.12 -10.21 8.42
N GLY A 101 5.33 -10.95 9.51
CA GLY A 101 4.38 -11.04 10.62
C GLY A 101 3.98 -9.68 11.21
N MET A 102 4.77 -8.62 11.01
CA MET A 102 4.36 -7.24 11.36
C MET A 102 3.10 -6.78 10.61
N PHE A 103 2.83 -7.33 9.42
CA PHE A 103 1.60 -7.06 8.67
C PHE A 103 0.39 -7.85 9.18
N GLU A 104 0.55 -8.85 10.04
CA GLU A 104 -0.59 -9.64 10.54
C GLU A 104 -1.63 -8.77 11.21
N GLU A 105 -1.19 -7.79 12.00
CA GLU A 105 -2.08 -6.86 12.69
C GLU A 105 -2.88 -5.97 11.73
N ILE A 106 -2.50 -5.89 10.46
CA ILE A 106 -3.21 -5.14 9.41
C ILE A 106 -4.01 -6.08 8.51
N VAL A 107 -3.42 -7.18 8.05
CA VAL A 107 -4.06 -8.13 7.14
C VAL A 107 -5.21 -8.89 7.81
N ASN A 108 -5.18 -9.06 9.13
CA ASN A 108 -6.24 -9.73 9.89
C ASN A 108 -7.38 -8.79 10.32
N VAL A 109 -7.27 -7.49 10.06
CA VAL A 109 -8.32 -6.53 10.41
C VAL A 109 -9.56 -6.77 9.53
N ASN A 110 -10.74 -6.70 10.14
CA ASN A 110 -12.01 -6.99 9.49
C ASN A 110 -12.90 -5.76 9.25
N ASN A 111 -12.42 -4.55 9.55
CA ASN A 111 -13.14 -3.29 9.31
C ASN A 111 -12.16 -2.13 9.05
N GLY A 112 -12.59 -1.16 8.23
CA GLY A 112 -11.75 -0.03 7.83
C GLY A 112 -11.38 0.91 8.99
N ALA A 113 -12.25 1.09 9.98
CA ALA A 113 -11.96 1.94 11.15
C ALA A 113 -10.75 1.43 11.95
N ASN A 114 -10.66 0.11 12.17
CA ASN A 114 -9.53 -0.52 12.84
C ASN A 114 -8.25 -0.43 12.01
N ILE A 115 -8.33 -0.43 10.67
CA ILE A 115 -7.17 -0.16 9.81
C ILE A 115 -6.63 1.24 10.07
N LYS A 116 -7.49 2.27 10.11
CA LYS A 116 -7.05 3.63 10.43
C LYS A 116 -6.36 3.69 11.79
N THR A 117 -6.93 3.04 12.80
CA THR A 117 -6.33 2.96 14.14
C THR A 117 -4.94 2.32 14.09
N LYS A 118 -4.80 1.18 13.41
CA LYS A 118 -3.52 0.48 13.28
C LYS A 118 -2.48 1.30 12.51
N LEU A 119 -2.88 1.98 11.44
CA LEU A 119 -1.99 2.88 10.70
C LEU A 119 -1.52 4.06 11.56
N ARG A 120 -2.40 4.64 12.39
CA ARG A 120 -2.01 5.70 13.35
C ARG A 120 -1.00 5.19 14.38
N GLU A 121 -1.18 3.98 14.89
CA GLU A 121 -0.23 3.33 15.81
C GLU A 121 1.14 3.14 15.15
N LEU A 122 1.18 2.61 13.93
CA LEU A 122 2.42 2.45 13.16
C LEU A 122 3.08 3.79 12.84
N LEU A 123 2.30 4.80 12.43
CA LEU A 123 2.81 6.13 12.14
C LEU A 123 3.44 6.75 13.38
N LYS A 124 2.78 6.66 14.54
CA LYS A 124 3.34 7.13 15.82
C LYS A 124 4.62 6.38 16.19
N HIS A 125 4.65 5.07 15.97
CA HIS A 125 5.80 4.24 16.30
C HIS A 125 7.02 4.55 15.42
N TYR A 126 6.82 4.78 14.12
CA TYR A 126 7.89 5.00 13.15
C TYR A 126 8.13 6.47 12.77
N SER A 127 7.37 7.42 13.31
CA SER A 127 7.47 8.86 12.99
C SER A 127 8.88 9.41 13.13
N HIS A 128 9.63 8.95 14.13
CA HIS A 128 11.01 9.35 14.39
C HIS A 128 12.00 9.02 13.24
N ALA A 129 11.63 8.13 12.32
CA ALA A 129 12.43 7.74 11.16
C ALA A 129 11.97 8.41 9.85
N ILE A 130 10.91 9.22 9.89
CA ILE A 130 10.27 9.81 8.72
C ILE A 130 10.59 11.31 8.69
N SER A 131 11.09 11.80 7.55
CA SER A 131 11.32 13.24 7.35
C SER A 131 10.01 14.00 7.32
N ILE A 132 9.96 15.15 7.98
CA ILE A 132 8.82 16.09 7.93
C ILE A 132 8.57 16.61 6.51
N ASN A 133 9.60 16.63 5.66
CA ASN A 133 9.49 17.06 4.25
C ASN A 133 8.97 15.95 3.32
N ASN A 134 8.53 14.80 3.86
CA ASN A 134 7.88 13.78 3.05
C ASN A 134 6.41 14.16 2.78
N PHE A 135 6.20 15.20 1.97
CA PHE A 135 4.88 15.74 1.64
C PHE A 135 3.96 14.68 1.02
N LYS A 136 4.51 13.80 0.18
CA LYS A 136 3.79 12.67 -0.42
C LYS A 136 3.14 11.77 0.64
N LEU A 137 3.89 11.40 1.68
CA LEU A 137 3.38 10.58 2.77
C LEU A 137 2.34 11.31 3.61
N LEU A 138 2.60 12.59 3.95
CA LEU A 138 1.67 13.40 4.73
C LEU A 138 0.34 13.57 4.01
N LYS A 139 0.39 13.91 2.71
CA LYS A 139 -0.77 14.01 1.82
C LYS A 139 -1.55 12.70 1.78
N ALA A 140 -0.89 11.57 1.49
CA ALA A 140 -1.52 10.26 1.48
C ALA A 140 -2.19 9.90 2.83
N THR A 141 -1.53 10.22 3.94
CA THR A 141 -2.05 9.97 5.29
C THR A 141 -3.32 10.78 5.52
N ASN A 142 -3.33 12.07 5.18
CA ASN A 142 -4.51 12.93 5.35
C ASN A 142 -5.70 12.42 4.53
N ILE A 143 -5.51 12.17 3.24
CA ILE A 143 -6.57 11.72 2.32
C ILE A 143 -7.19 10.39 2.79
N LEU A 144 -6.36 9.47 3.30
CA LEU A 144 -6.85 8.22 3.87
C LEU A 144 -7.62 8.42 5.17
N LEU A 145 -7.16 9.33 6.04
CA LEU A 145 -7.83 9.62 7.31
C LEU A 145 -9.16 10.34 7.12
N ASP A 146 -9.29 11.17 6.09
CA ASP A 146 -10.50 11.94 5.77
C ASP A 146 -11.61 11.08 5.15
N TYR A 147 -11.27 9.97 4.49
CA TYR A 147 -12.25 9.10 3.84
C TYR A 147 -13.15 8.36 4.84
N GLU A 148 -14.46 8.60 4.85
CA GLU A 148 -15.37 7.84 5.70
C GLU A 148 -15.57 6.43 5.15
N ILE A 149 -15.22 5.43 5.96
CA ILE A 149 -15.42 4.01 5.62
C ILE A 149 -16.33 3.35 6.64
N GLU A 150 -17.40 2.76 6.13
CA GLU A 150 -18.45 2.18 6.94
C GLU A 150 -18.56 0.66 6.74
N GLY A 151 -19.05 -0.02 7.76
CA GLY A 151 -19.37 -1.44 7.67
C GLY A 151 -18.16 -2.37 7.76
N ARG A 152 -18.43 -3.64 7.44
CA ARG A 152 -17.46 -4.73 7.54
C ARG A 152 -16.69 -4.85 6.23
N MET A 153 -15.38 -5.04 6.35
CA MET A 153 -14.52 -5.31 5.20
C MET A 153 -14.99 -6.57 4.46
N SER A 154 -15.22 -6.45 3.16
CA SER A 154 -15.53 -7.57 2.28
C SER A 154 -14.27 -8.38 1.94
N ASN A 155 -14.43 -9.55 1.32
CA ASN A 155 -13.27 -10.30 0.82
C ASN A 155 -12.49 -9.49 -0.22
N ILE A 156 -13.21 -8.81 -1.14
CA ILE A 156 -12.60 -7.99 -2.19
C ILE A 156 -11.79 -6.84 -1.59
N ASP A 157 -12.27 -6.24 -0.50
CA ASP A 157 -11.55 -5.19 0.22
C ASP A 157 -10.24 -5.70 0.83
N SER A 158 -10.29 -6.88 1.43
CA SER A 158 -9.09 -7.50 1.98
C SER A 158 -8.10 -7.89 0.89
N GLU A 159 -8.59 -8.32 -0.28
CA GLU A 159 -7.78 -8.58 -1.47
C GLU A 159 -7.16 -7.27 -2.02
N ALA A 160 -7.88 -6.15 -1.98
CA ALA A 160 -7.38 -4.82 -2.35
C ALA A 160 -6.28 -4.32 -1.39
N LEU A 161 -6.46 -4.53 -0.07
CA LEU A 161 -5.44 -4.26 0.94
C LEU A 161 -4.16 -5.05 0.66
N LEU A 162 -4.31 -6.34 0.37
CA LEU A 162 -3.20 -7.22 0.04
C LEU A 162 -2.49 -6.76 -1.24
N TYR A 163 -3.25 -6.41 -2.27
CA TYR A 163 -2.71 -5.83 -3.50
C TYR A 163 -1.86 -4.58 -3.20
N GLY A 164 -2.36 -3.69 -2.35
CA GLY A 164 -1.63 -2.51 -1.87
C GLY A 164 -0.31 -2.86 -1.17
N ILE A 165 -0.29 -3.90 -0.32
CA ILE A 165 0.94 -4.36 0.37
C ILE A 165 1.95 -4.95 -0.62
N THR A 166 1.48 -5.70 -1.62
CA THR A 166 2.36 -6.48 -2.51
C THR A 166 2.80 -5.75 -3.79
N SER A 167 2.14 -4.64 -4.12
CA SER A 167 2.50 -3.81 -5.27
C SER A 167 3.79 -3.01 -5.00
N GLU A 168 4.31 -2.37 -6.04
CA GLU A 168 5.39 -1.39 -5.85
C GLU A 168 4.93 -0.30 -4.88
N ASN A 169 5.82 0.11 -3.98
CA ASN A 169 5.45 1.07 -2.96
C ASN A 169 5.65 2.48 -3.47
N LEU A 170 4.56 3.25 -3.51
CA LEU A 170 4.54 4.63 -4.00
C LEU A 170 5.52 5.54 -3.25
N PHE A 171 5.82 5.26 -1.99
CA PHE A 171 6.68 6.08 -1.13
C PHE A 171 8.16 5.62 -1.15
N LEU A 172 8.47 4.52 -1.84
CA LEU A 172 9.82 4.00 -2.04
C LEU A 172 10.29 4.10 -3.50
N GLU A 173 9.43 4.57 -4.40
CA GLU A 173 9.82 4.88 -5.78
C GLU A 173 11.01 5.85 -5.74
N LYS A 174 12.16 5.44 -6.30
CA LYS A 174 13.32 6.33 -6.41
C LYS A 174 12.88 7.51 -7.28
N LYS A 175 13.07 8.74 -6.78
CA LYS A 175 13.06 9.93 -7.65
C LYS A 175 14.07 9.68 -8.77
N SER A 176 13.64 9.78 -10.02
CA SER A 176 14.57 9.88 -11.14
C SER A 176 15.48 11.08 -10.89
N LYS A 177 16.76 10.96 -11.22
CA LYS A 177 17.80 11.98 -10.99
C LYS A 177 17.49 13.36 -11.59
N GLU A 178 16.46 13.49 -12.41
CA GLU A 178 16.08 14.72 -13.10
C GLU A 178 15.43 15.77 -12.18
N GLU A 179 14.94 15.39 -10.99
CA GLU A 179 14.34 16.33 -10.03
C GLU A 179 15.35 17.00 -9.08
N ASN A 180 16.59 16.49 -8.96
CA ASN A 180 17.58 17.09 -8.07
C ASN A 180 18.27 18.33 -8.68
N ASP A 181 18.30 18.44 -10.01
CA ASP A 181 18.96 19.56 -10.71
C ASP A 181 18.08 20.83 -10.82
N SER A 182 16.82 20.78 -10.38
CA SER A 182 15.88 21.90 -10.42
C SER A 182 15.68 22.60 -9.07
N GLU A 183 16.05 21.94 -7.95
CA GLU A 183 16.11 22.59 -6.63
C GLU A 183 17.43 23.34 -6.42
N ASP A 184 18.57 22.81 -6.89
CA ASP A 184 19.87 23.50 -6.78
C ASP A 184 19.97 24.77 -7.66
N ARG A 185 19.20 24.85 -8.75
CA ARG A 185 19.18 26.04 -9.63
C ARG A 185 18.32 27.19 -9.10
N LYS A 186 17.46 26.98 -8.11
CA LYS A 186 16.64 28.06 -7.53
C LYS A 186 17.33 28.81 -6.40
N THR A 187 18.42 28.27 -5.85
CA THR A 187 19.20 28.93 -4.81
C THR A 187 20.33 29.81 -5.33
N GLU A 188 20.73 29.71 -6.60
CA GLU A 188 21.80 30.53 -7.19
C GLU A 188 21.31 31.83 -7.84
N ASP A 189 20.02 31.94 -8.18
CA ASP A 189 19.46 33.13 -8.86
C ASP A 189 18.94 34.22 -7.89
N ASP A 190 18.89 33.95 -6.57
CA ASP A 190 18.46 34.93 -5.55
C ASP A 190 19.64 35.66 -4.85
N GLU A 191 20.90 35.39 -5.25
CA GLU A 191 22.12 36.05 -4.70
C GLU A 191 22.88 36.96 -5.70
N GLN A 192 22.24 37.46 -6.77
CA GLN A 192 22.83 38.48 -7.68
C GLN A 192 22.12 39.84 -7.64
#